data_AF-A0A7J8N821-F1
#
_entry.id   AF-A0A7J8N821-F1
#
_cell.length_a   1.000
_cell.length_b   1.000
_cell.length_c   1.000
_cell.angle_alpha   90.00
_cell.angle_beta   90.00
_cell.angle_gamma   90.00
#
_symmetry.space_group_name_H-M   'P 1'
#
loop_
_entity.id
_entity.type
_entity.pdbx_description
1 polymer ?
#
loop_
_entity_poly.entity_id
_entity_poly.type
_entity_poly.pdbx_seq_one_letter_code
_entity_poly.pdbx_strand_id
1 'polypeptide(L)' 'MIPTVGFNMRKVTKGNVTIKLWDLGGQPRFRSMWERYCRAVSAIVYVVHAFKLLYVSV' A
#
# COMPACT_ATOMS: atom_id res chain seq x y z
N MET A 1 -13.10 -11.88 -5.38
CA MET A 1 -12.05 -10.88 -5.12
C MET A 1 -10.97 -11.54 -4.30
N ILE A 2 -9.75 -11.64 -4.79
CA ILE A 2 -8.63 -12.23 -4.05
C ILE A 2 -7.94 -11.06 -3.31
N PRO A 3 -7.97 -11.03 -1.97
CA PRO A 3 -7.30 -9.96 -1.24
C PRO A 3 -5.78 -10.07 -1.40
N THR A 4 -5.08 -8.93 -1.45
CA THR A 4 -3.61 -8.93 -1.34
C THR A 4 -3.21 -9.60 -0.03
N VAL A 5 -2.52 -10.75 -0.14
CA VAL A 5 -1.94 -11.47 0.99
C VAL A 5 -0.51 -11.01 1.13
N GLY A 6 -0.20 -10.28 2.21
CA GLY A 6 1.15 -9.76 2.45
C GLY A 6 1.40 -8.39 1.82
N PHE A 7 2.51 -8.28 1.07
CA PHE A 7 3.01 -7.02 0.51
C PHE A 7 3.61 -7.26 -0.88
N ASN A 8 3.47 -6.29 -1.78
CA ASN A 8 4.12 -6.31 -3.10
C ASN A 8 4.96 -5.04 -3.30
N MET A 9 6.18 -5.19 -3.83
CA MET A 9 6.99 -4.05 -4.29
C MET A 9 6.90 -3.94 -5.80
N ARG A 10 6.63 -2.74 -6.31
CA ARG A 10 6.76 -2.42 -7.74
C ARG A 10 7.66 -1.21 -7.94
N LYS A 11 8.46 -1.24 -9.00
CA LYS A 11 9.27 -0.12 -9.42
C LYS A 11 8.71 0.41 -10.73
N VAL A 12 8.41 1.70 -10.78
CA VAL A 12 7.90 2.36 -11.98
C VAL A 12 8.82 3.52 -12.32
N THR A 13 9.27 3.59 -13.57
CA THR A 13 10.09 4.69 -14.06
C THR A 13 9.28 5.48 -15.09
N LYS A 14 9.22 6.81 -14.91
CA LYS A 14 8.57 7.74 -15.84
C LYS A 14 9.53 8.91 -16.11
N GLY A 15 10.06 8.96 -17.33
CA GLY A 15 11.14 9.89 -17.67
C GLY A 15 12.35 9.66 -16.78
N ASN A 16 12.85 10.72 -16.15
CA ASN A 16 14.02 10.66 -15.26
C ASN A 16 13.66 10.34 -13.80
N VAL A 17 12.38 10.09 -13.50
CA VAL A 17 11.91 9.80 -12.14
C VAL A 17 11.67 8.30 -12.00
N THR A 18 12.23 7.74 -10.93
CA THR A 18 12.03 6.33 -10.55
C THR A 18 11.31 6.28 -9.22
N ILE A 19 10.16 5.60 -9.19
CA ILE A 19 9.29 5.48 -8.03
C ILE A 19 9.31 4.01 -7.57
N LYS A 20 9.53 3.80 -6.27
CA LYS A 20 9.32 2.51 -5.62
C LYS A 20 7.97 2.56 -4.89
N LEU A 21 7.07 1.66 -5.26
CA LEU A 21 5.72 1.53 -4.73
C LEU A 21 5.65 0.27 -3.89
N TRP A 22 5.03 0.37 -2.73
CA TRP A 22 4.73 -0.75 -1.84
C TRP A 22 3.20 -0.84 -1.73
N ASP A 23 2.62 -1.97 -2.16
CA ASP A 23 1.20 -2.28 -1.98
C ASP A 23 1.05 -3.13 -0.72
N LEU A 24 0.39 -2.57 0.30
CA LEU A 24 0.24 -3.19 1.60
C LEU A 24 -1.19 -3.70 1.81
N GLY A 25 -1.30 -4.97 2.22
CA GLY A 25 -2.59 -5.58 2.52
C GLY A 25 -3.37 -4.84 3.63
N GLY A 26 -4.66 -4.63 3.37
CA GLY A 26 -5.59 -3.90 4.24
C GLY A 26 -6.19 -4.63 5.44
N GLN A 27 -6.04 -5.95 5.46
CA GLN A 27 -6.66 -6.81 6.46
C GLN A 27 -6.06 -6.52 7.85
N PRO A 28 -6.85 -6.57 8.94
CA PRO A 28 -6.35 -6.26 10.29
C PRO A 28 -5.06 -7.00 10.66
N ARG A 29 -4.92 -8.26 10.25
CA ARG A 29 -3.71 -9.08 10.48
C ARG A 29 -2.42 -8.54 9.86
N PHE A 30 -2.51 -7.64 8.88
CA PHE A 30 -1.35 -7.07 8.17
C PHE A 30 -1.06 -5.62 8.55
N ARG A 31 -1.97 -4.94 9.26
CA ARG A 31 -1.83 -3.51 9.58
C ARG A 31 -0.66 -3.20 10.51
N SER A 32 -0.24 -4.14 11.36
CA SER A 32 0.94 -3.98 12.24
C SER A 32 2.24 -3.81 11.45
N MET A 33 2.28 -4.24 10.18
CA MET A 33 3.47 -4.07 9.33
C MET A 33 3.56 -2.68 8.71
N TRP A 34 2.45 -1.95 8.57
CA TRP A 34 2.41 -0.66 7.85
C TRP A 34 3.41 0.35 8.39
N GLU A 35 3.60 0.38 9.71
CA GLU A 35 4.54 1.28 10.37
C GLU A 35 5.98 1.14 9.82
N ARG A 36 6.40 -0.08 9.46
CA ARG A 36 7.74 -0.34 8.92
C ARG A 36 7.91 0.25 7.51
N TYR A 37 6.85 0.22 6.71
CA TYR A 37 6.88 0.63 5.31
C TYR A 37 6.50 2.11 5.11
N CYS A 38 5.76 2.71 6.05
CA CYS A 38 5.31 4.10 5.97
C CYS A 38 6.30 5.12 6.57
N ARG A 39 7.31 4.68 7.34
CA ARG A 39 8.26 5.60 8.02
C ARG A 39 9.24 6.30 7.08
N ALA A 40 9.60 5.68 5.96
CA ALA A 40 10.68 6.16 5.08
C ALA A 40 10.21 6.33 3.63
N VAL A 41 8.98 6.81 3.44
CA VAL A 41 8.41 7.08 2.11
C VAL A 41 8.18 8.57 1.91
N SER A 42 8.28 9.01 0.66
CA SER A 42 8.03 10.41 0.28
C SER A 42 6.54 10.76 0.26
N ALA A 43 5.66 9.76 0.10
CA ALA A 43 4.21 9.93 0.08
C ALA A 43 3.51 8.61 0.46
N ILE A 44 2.27 8.73 0.95
CA ILE A 44 1.38 7.61 1.29
C ILE A 44 0.08 7.80 0.51
N VAL A 45 -0.41 6.73 -0.13
CA VAL A 45 -1.70 6.74 -0.84
C VAL A 45 -2.69 5.87 -0.07
N TYR A 46 -3.62 6.50 0.63
CA TYR A 46 -4.63 5.79 1.42
C TYR A 46 -5.91 5.63 0.61
N VAL A 47 -6.28 4.39 0.29
CA VAL A 47 -7.47 4.08 -0.52
C VAL A 47 -8.63 3.66 0.38
N VAL A 48 -9.75 4.38 0.31
CA VAL A 48 -11.00 4.04 1.02
C VAL A 48 -12.07 3.65 0.03
N HIS A 49 -12.67 2.48 0.21
CA HIS A 49 -13.81 2.07 -0.60
C HIS A 49 -15.11 2.68 -0.08
N ALA A 50 -15.73 3.58 -0.85
CA ALA A 50 -16.92 4.33 -0.43
C ALA A 50 -18.09 3.43 0.00
N PHE A 51 -18.30 2.30 -0.69
CA PHE A 51 -19.37 1.34 -0.36
C PHE A 51 -18.98 0.29 0.68
N LYS A 52 -17.72 0.25 1.09
CA LYS A 52 -17.21 -0.76 2.02
C LYS A 52 -16.13 -0.13 2.89
N LEU A 53 -16.60 0.57 3.93
CA LEU A 53 -15.78 1.33 4.90
C LEU A 53 -14.61 0.55 5.53
N LEU A 54 -14.56 -0.78 5.37
CA LEU A 54 -13.58 -1.66 5.99
C LEU A 54 -12.41 -2.07 5.06
N TYR A 55 -12.46 -1.78 3.75
CA TYR A 55 -11.34 -2.05 2.85
C TYR A 55 -10.47 -0.80 2.72
N VAL A 56 -9.31 -0.87 3.37
CA VAL A 56 -8.30 0.18 3.37
C VAL A 56 -7.01 -0.42 2.85
N SER A 57 -6.48 0.06 1.73
CA SER A 57 -5.13 -0.28 1.27
C SER A 57 -4.22 0.94 1.35
N VAL A 58 -2.94 0.69 1.63
CA VAL A 58 -1.86 1.69 1.79
C VAL A 58 -0.78 1.43 0.75
#